data_AF-A0A3D1TPG7-F1
#
_entry.id   AF-A0A3D1TPG7-F1
#
_cell.length_a   1.000
_cell.length_b   1.000
_cell.length_c   1.000
_cell.angle_alpha   90.00
_cell.angle_beta   90.00
_cell.angle_gamma   90.00
#
_symmetry.space_group_name_H-M   'P 1'
#
loop_
_entity.id
_entity.type
_entity.pdbx_description
1 polymer ?
#
loop_
_entity_poly.entity_id
_entity_poly.type
_entity_poly.pdbx_seq_one_letter_code
_entity_poly.pdbx_strand_id
1 'polypeptide(L)'
;MNDHPPRIALFVEASQPPEMRSSNALAQLWNGRLSAALGLPHFDPIVPISKSNIVAMDPARPRSAGAGEGLDQVMARSLASHGFDCAVVAWDLVPKLDTTADMCRWTETVELYRLLAASDSLPNAWRLRAQARFEELVDRPQPSARATPLRPARNLVIPLCMEKMFESLLTVNEAAVRRALGLHGRYVPGWPGHGWGDPNERSPDNRVIGKAILAASRMRPKVAAIRRVGGTMRTNKHGWGEFLLRSLLDDPLAGPLVRDHTIAVRLRETLG
;
A
#
# COMPACT_ATOMS: atom_id res chain seq x y z
N MET A 1 21.71 26.87 -2.93
CA MET A 1 20.99 25.76 -2.24
C MET A 1 21.24 24.52 -3.07
N ASN A 2 21.85 23.47 -2.52
CA ASN A 2 22.05 22.23 -3.26
C ASN A 2 20.70 21.52 -3.40
N ASP A 3 20.18 21.44 -4.63
CA ASP A 3 18.96 20.73 -5.01
C ASP A 3 19.19 19.21 -4.94
N HIS A 4 19.32 18.69 -3.72
CA HIS A 4 19.20 17.26 -3.52
C HIS A 4 17.72 16.86 -3.63
N PRO A 5 17.39 15.77 -4.34
CA PRO A 5 16.03 15.27 -4.36
C PRO A 5 15.56 14.99 -2.93
N PRO A 6 14.30 15.30 -2.58
CA PRO A 6 13.79 15.15 -1.23
C PRO A 6 13.88 13.67 -0.79
N ARG A 7 14.35 13.42 0.44
CA ARG A 7 14.27 12.08 1.03
C ARG A 7 12.80 11.76 1.34
N ILE A 8 12.30 10.64 0.82
CA ILE A 8 10.89 10.28 0.90
C ILE A 8 10.71 9.09 1.83
N ALA A 9 9.95 9.27 2.92
CA ALA A 9 9.46 8.16 3.72
C ALA A 9 8.16 7.60 3.14
N LEU A 10 7.95 6.28 3.23
CA LEU A 10 6.70 5.63 2.86
C LEU A 10 6.04 5.03 4.10
N PHE A 11 4.89 5.55 4.47
CA PHE A 11 4.00 4.98 5.48
C PHE A 11 2.94 4.15 4.77
N VAL A 12 3.03 2.83 4.83
CA VAL A 12 2.19 1.95 4.02
C VAL A 12 1.39 0.97 4.88
N GLU A 13 0.12 0.79 4.53
CA GLU A 13 -0.73 -0.21 5.16
C GLU A 13 -0.14 -1.62 5.07
N ALA A 14 0.08 -2.22 6.25
CA ALA A 14 0.64 -3.54 6.43
C ALA A 14 -0.20 -4.30 7.47
N SER A 15 -0.50 -5.56 7.18
CA SER A 15 -1.49 -6.32 7.96
C SER A 15 -1.01 -6.72 9.35
N GLN A 16 0.28 -6.61 9.67
CA GLN A 16 0.85 -6.88 10.99
C GLN A 16 2.14 -6.06 11.21
N PRO A 17 2.47 -5.69 12.47
CA PRO A 17 3.79 -5.16 12.77
C PRO A 17 4.83 -6.22 12.39
N PRO A 18 5.84 -5.87 11.59
CA PRO A 18 6.73 -6.85 11.01
C PRO A 18 7.61 -7.50 12.08
N GLU A 19 7.66 -8.83 12.12
CA GLU A 19 8.88 -9.52 12.58
C GLU A 19 10.05 -9.02 11.71
N MET A 20 11.28 -8.90 12.24
CA MET A 20 12.43 -8.34 11.52
C MET A 20 12.61 -8.86 10.07
N ARG A 21 12.31 -10.14 9.82
CA ARG A 21 12.37 -10.75 8.48
C ARG A 21 11.36 -10.16 7.48
N SER A 22 10.21 -9.69 7.96
CA SER A 22 9.15 -9.12 7.13
C SER A 22 9.35 -7.64 6.80
N SER A 23 10.16 -6.90 7.57
CA SER A 23 10.58 -5.54 7.23
C SER A 23 11.41 -5.51 5.93
N ASN A 24 12.35 -6.46 5.78
CA ASN A 24 13.09 -6.62 4.53
C ASN A 24 12.18 -6.99 3.34
N ALA A 25 11.18 -7.84 3.55
CA ALA A 25 10.25 -8.22 2.48
C ALA A 25 9.40 -7.03 2.01
N LEU A 26 8.94 -6.18 2.93
CA LEU A 26 8.19 -4.97 2.60
C LEU A 26 9.07 -3.96 1.84
N ALA A 27 10.31 -3.77 2.27
CA ALA A 27 11.27 -2.92 1.56
C ALA A 27 11.59 -3.43 0.16
N GLN A 28 11.82 -4.73 0.01
CA GLN A 28 12.06 -5.36 -1.29
C GLN A 28 10.83 -5.28 -2.20
N LEU A 29 9.62 -5.44 -1.66
CA LEU A 29 8.38 -5.27 -2.41
C LEU A 29 8.27 -3.86 -3.00
N TRP A 30 8.46 -2.83 -2.17
CA TRP A 30 8.28 -1.44 -2.58
C TRP A 30 9.44 -0.89 -3.39
N ASN A 31 10.67 -0.93 -2.86
CA ASN A 31 11.83 -0.39 -3.56
C ASN A 31 12.36 -1.34 -4.64
N GLY A 32 12.47 -2.63 -4.31
CA GLY A 32 13.08 -3.63 -5.20
C GLY A 32 12.20 -4.13 -6.34
N ARG A 33 10.87 -4.04 -6.22
CA ARG A 33 9.91 -4.50 -7.25
C ARG A 33 9.10 -3.35 -7.84
N LEU A 34 8.23 -2.71 -7.05
CA LEU A 34 7.31 -1.69 -7.57
C LEU A 34 8.05 -0.47 -8.10
N SER A 35 8.93 0.12 -7.28
CA SER A 35 9.63 1.34 -7.66
C SER A 35 10.54 1.11 -8.86
N ALA A 36 11.28 0.00 -8.87
CA ALA A 36 12.08 -0.41 -10.02
C ALA A 36 11.25 -0.63 -11.30
N ALA A 37 10.09 -1.30 -11.21
CA ALA A 37 9.26 -1.60 -12.37
C ALA A 37 8.50 -0.38 -12.91
N LEU A 38 8.18 0.58 -12.05
CA LEU A 38 7.35 1.74 -12.37
C LEU A 38 8.14 3.05 -12.49
N GLY A 39 9.45 3.05 -12.18
CA GLY A 39 10.29 4.24 -12.18
C GLY A 39 10.00 5.20 -11.03
N LEU A 40 9.56 4.70 -9.87
CA LEU A 40 9.23 5.52 -8.71
C LEU A 40 10.50 5.89 -7.92
N PRO A 41 10.48 6.98 -7.15
CA PRO A 41 11.55 7.32 -6.23
C PRO A 41 11.79 6.22 -5.19
N HIS A 42 13.02 6.17 -4.68
CA HIS A 42 13.37 5.30 -3.56
C HIS A 42 12.75 5.81 -2.26
N PHE A 43 12.15 4.91 -1.48
CA PHE A 43 11.58 5.22 -0.18
C PHE A 43 12.52 4.82 0.95
N ASP A 44 12.85 5.75 1.84
CA ASP A 44 13.66 5.51 3.03
C ASP A 44 13.29 6.53 4.14
N PRO A 45 12.70 6.08 5.28
CA PRO A 45 12.33 4.70 5.61
C PRO A 45 11.01 4.23 4.99
N ILE A 46 10.79 2.91 4.98
CA ILE A 46 9.45 2.31 4.75
C ILE A 46 8.90 1.87 6.11
N VAL A 47 7.82 2.53 6.54
CA VAL A 47 7.18 2.36 7.83
C VAL A 47 5.83 1.66 7.65
N PRO A 48 5.62 0.48 8.24
CA PRO A 48 4.31 -0.15 8.24
C PRO A 48 3.35 0.64 9.12
N ILE A 49 2.14 0.86 8.63
CA ILE A 49 1.01 1.41 9.39
C ILE A 49 -0.20 0.51 9.21
N SER A 50 -1.24 0.74 9.99
CA SER A 50 -2.59 0.21 9.76
C SER A 50 -3.57 1.36 9.62
N LYS A 51 -4.72 1.11 8.98
CA LYS A 51 -5.77 2.11 8.86
C LYS A 51 -6.24 2.66 10.22
N SER A 52 -6.12 1.86 11.28
CA SER A 52 -6.37 2.31 12.65
C SER A 52 -5.45 3.44 13.14
N ASN A 53 -4.21 3.56 12.63
CA ASN A 53 -3.35 4.70 12.95
C ASN A 53 -3.96 6.02 12.42
N ILE A 54 -4.57 6.00 11.23
CA ILE A 54 -5.24 7.17 10.67
C ILE A 54 -6.48 7.51 11.52
N VAL A 55 -7.30 6.50 11.85
CA VAL A 55 -8.49 6.67 12.68
C VAL A 55 -8.14 7.21 14.08
N ALA A 56 -7.03 6.77 14.66
CA ALA A 56 -6.59 7.17 16.00
C ALA A 56 -6.13 8.64 16.10
N MET A 57 -5.89 9.33 14.98
CA MET A 57 -5.64 10.76 14.99
C MET A 57 -6.89 11.59 15.31
N ASP A 58 -8.10 11.04 15.08
CA ASP A 58 -9.35 11.76 15.30
C ASP A 58 -9.79 11.68 16.77
N PRO A 59 -9.74 12.78 17.55
CA PRO A 59 -10.13 12.77 18.96
C PRO A 59 -11.64 12.54 19.15
N ALA A 60 -12.47 12.77 18.13
CA ALA A 60 -13.92 12.57 18.22
C ALA A 60 -14.31 11.09 18.08
N ARG A 61 -13.40 10.23 17.63
CA ARG A 61 -13.67 8.79 17.49
C ARG A 61 -13.24 8.06 18.77
N PRO A 62 -14.14 7.27 19.38
CA PRO A 62 -13.80 6.53 20.59
C PRO A 62 -12.64 5.59 20.30
N ARG A 63 -11.54 5.77 21.04
CA ARG A 63 -10.42 4.84 21.04
C ARG A 63 -10.94 3.50 21.57
N SER A 64 -11.20 2.55 20.67
CA SER A 64 -11.46 1.16 21.07
C SER A 64 -10.35 0.71 22.04
N ALA A 65 -10.72 0.00 23.11
CA ALA A 65 -9.81 -0.40 24.18
C ALA A 65 -8.47 -0.94 23.61
N GLY A 66 -7.37 -0.27 23.96
CA GLY A 66 -6.06 -0.46 23.32
C GLY A 66 -5.61 0.66 22.39
N ALA A 67 -6.09 1.90 22.61
CA ALA A 67 -5.74 3.15 21.93
C ALA A 67 -4.41 3.07 21.16
N GLY A 68 -4.51 2.70 19.88
CA GLY A 68 -3.36 2.63 19.00
C GLY A 68 -2.73 4.01 18.85
N GLU A 69 -1.42 4.01 18.64
CA GLU A 69 -0.68 5.21 18.28
C GLU A 69 -1.27 5.87 17.02
N GLY A 70 -1.43 7.19 17.02
CA GLY A 70 -1.89 7.96 15.85
C GLY A 70 -0.85 7.97 14.73
N LEU A 71 -1.28 8.10 13.47
CA LEU A 71 -0.36 8.21 12.33
C LEU A 71 0.60 9.42 12.51
N ASP A 72 0.11 10.53 13.06
CA ASP A 72 0.89 11.72 13.36
C ASP A 72 2.04 11.44 14.35
N GLN A 73 1.78 10.63 15.39
CA GLN A 73 2.77 10.18 16.36
C GLN A 73 3.81 9.24 15.72
N VAL A 74 3.34 8.28 14.91
CA VAL A 74 4.22 7.37 14.14
C VAL A 74 5.13 8.16 13.21
N MET A 75 4.58 9.16 12.51
CA MET A 75 5.32 10.05 11.62
C MET A 75 6.34 10.89 12.38
N ALA A 76 5.95 11.51 13.49
CA ALA A 76 6.84 12.33 14.30
C ALA A 76 8.05 11.53 14.82
N ARG A 77 7.82 10.32 15.34
CA ARG A 77 8.90 9.41 15.78
C ARG A 77 9.81 9.01 14.62
N SER A 78 9.24 8.62 13.49
CA SER A 78 10.02 8.22 12.32
C SER A 78 10.87 9.38 11.79
N LEU A 79 10.30 10.59 11.75
CA LEU A 79 10.98 11.81 11.32
C LEU A 79 12.17 12.12 12.23
N ALA A 80 11.97 12.06 13.55
CA ALA A 80 13.04 12.28 14.53
C ALA A 80 14.18 11.24 14.41
N SER A 81 13.86 10.01 14.01
CA SER A 81 14.83 8.91 13.95
C SER A 81 15.62 8.87 12.64
N HIS A 82 14.97 9.14 11.50
CA HIS A 82 15.56 8.90 10.17
C HIS A 82 15.83 10.17 9.36
N GLY A 83 15.11 11.27 9.66
CA GLY A 83 15.16 12.53 8.93
C GLY A 83 14.74 12.40 7.46
N PHE A 84 13.49 12.73 7.14
CA PHE A 84 13.00 12.74 5.75
C PHE A 84 12.35 14.09 5.42
N ASP A 85 12.31 14.43 4.14
CA ASP A 85 11.77 15.69 3.62
C ASP A 85 10.30 15.56 3.21
N CYS A 86 9.87 14.38 2.78
CA CYS A 86 8.53 14.12 2.28
C CYS A 86 8.01 12.78 2.83
N ALA A 87 6.71 12.68 3.08
CA ALA A 87 6.07 11.44 3.49
C ALA A 87 5.01 11.05 2.46
N VAL A 88 5.09 9.84 1.93
CA VAL A 88 3.97 9.21 1.21
C VAL A 88 3.19 8.38 2.22
N VAL A 89 1.89 8.59 2.32
CA VAL A 89 0.99 7.78 3.16
C VAL A 89 0.11 6.97 2.23
N ALA A 90 0.32 5.65 2.20
CA ALA A 90 -0.37 4.71 1.32
C ALA A 90 -1.29 3.78 2.13
N TRP A 91 -2.57 3.74 1.78
CA TRP A 91 -3.57 2.91 2.48
C TRP A 91 -4.62 2.35 1.53
N ASP A 92 -5.25 1.25 1.92
CA ASP A 92 -6.28 0.59 1.14
C ASP A 92 -7.64 1.32 1.27
N LEU A 93 -8.41 1.38 0.18
CA LEU A 93 -9.75 1.99 0.19
C LEU A 93 -10.74 1.26 1.12
N VAL A 94 -10.52 -0.05 1.34
CA VAL A 94 -11.43 -0.90 2.13
C VAL A 94 -10.67 -1.46 3.35
N PRO A 95 -11.23 -1.36 4.57
CA PRO A 95 -12.53 -0.75 4.92
C PRO A 95 -12.49 0.78 4.82
N LYS A 96 -13.61 1.46 4.56
CA LYS A 96 -13.65 2.95 4.52
C LYS A 96 -13.24 3.54 5.87
N LEU A 97 -12.54 4.68 5.90
CA LEU A 97 -12.32 5.45 7.14
C LEU A 97 -13.66 5.96 7.66
N ASP A 98 -14.50 6.49 6.78
CA ASP A 98 -15.87 6.90 7.09
C ASP A 98 -16.85 5.94 6.43
N THR A 99 -17.59 5.20 7.25
CA THR A 99 -18.60 4.24 6.78
C THR A 99 -19.81 4.91 6.14
N THR A 100 -20.00 6.23 6.36
CA THR A 100 -21.15 7.01 5.90
C THR A 100 -20.91 7.73 4.56
N ALA A 101 -19.66 7.86 4.10
CA ALA A 101 -19.34 8.59 2.88
C ALA A 101 -19.50 7.74 1.59
N ASP A 102 -20.18 8.27 0.57
CA ASP A 102 -20.37 7.62 -0.74
C ASP A 102 -19.13 7.70 -1.66
N MET A 103 -18.27 8.72 -1.50
CA MET A 103 -17.03 8.92 -2.26
C MET A 103 -15.79 8.87 -1.36
N CYS A 104 -15.33 7.67 -1.05
CA CYS A 104 -14.35 7.40 0.00
C CYS A 104 -12.98 8.10 -0.20
N ARG A 105 -12.43 8.22 -1.42
CA ARG A 105 -11.03 8.68 -1.61
C ARG A 105 -10.77 10.13 -1.27
N TRP A 106 -11.66 11.00 -1.76
CA TRP A 106 -11.48 12.44 -1.64
C TRP A 106 -11.69 12.89 -0.21
N THR A 107 -12.79 12.45 0.40
CA THR A 107 -13.09 12.72 1.81
C THR A 107 -11.98 12.19 2.72
N GLU A 108 -11.51 10.95 2.52
CA GLU A 108 -10.38 10.41 3.30
C GLU A 108 -9.09 11.24 3.13
N THR A 109 -8.83 11.73 1.92
CA THR A 109 -7.66 12.57 1.64
C THR A 109 -7.76 13.93 2.34
N VAL A 110 -8.91 14.59 2.24
CA VAL A 110 -9.17 15.88 2.90
C VAL A 110 -9.07 15.71 4.42
N GLU A 111 -9.66 14.64 4.94
CA GLU A 111 -9.66 14.33 6.37
C GLU A 111 -8.26 14.04 6.92
N LEU A 112 -7.42 13.31 6.17
CA LEU A 112 -6.02 13.11 6.52
C LEU A 112 -5.31 14.44 6.73
N TYR A 113 -5.44 15.40 5.81
CA TYR A 113 -4.80 16.71 5.96
C TYR A 113 -5.37 17.51 7.12
N ARG A 114 -6.69 17.47 7.34
CA ARG A 114 -7.33 18.11 8.49
C ARG A 114 -6.72 17.63 9.81
N LEU A 115 -6.61 16.31 9.96
CA LEU A 115 -6.07 15.68 11.17
C LEU A 115 -4.57 15.96 11.36
N LEU A 116 -3.78 15.92 10.29
CA LEU A 116 -2.35 16.24 10.34
C LEU A 116 -2.09 17.72 10.67
N ALA A 117 -2.93 18.63 10.16
CA ALA A 117 -2.83 20.05 10.46
C ALA A 117 -3.12 20.36 11.93
N ALA A 118 -4.09 19.64 12.52
CA ALA A 118 -4.49 19.76 13.91
C ALA A 118 -3.63 18.95 14.89
N SER A 119 -2.64 18.19 14.42
CA SER A 119 -1.80 17.35 15.29
C SER A 119 -0.98 18.20 16.27
N ASP A 120 -0.85 17.74 17.51
CA ASP A 120 0.12 18.31 18.48
C ASP A 120 1.48 17.58 18.45
N SER A 121 1.56 16.46 17.74
CA SER A 121 2.76 15.60 17.67
C SER A 121 3.74 16.04 16.58
N LEU A 122 3.24 16.61 15.48
CA LEU A 122 4.04 16.94 14.31
C LEU A 122 4.76 18.30 14.42
N PRO A 123 5.99 18.44 13.88
CA PRO A 123 6.66 19.73 13.82
C PRO A 123 5.86 20.78 13.06
N ASN A 124 5.97 22.04 13.47
CA ASN A 124 5.17 23.15 12.94
C ASN A 124 5.19 23.25 11.40
N ALA A 125 6.36 23.03 10.78
CA ALA A 125 6.49 23.11 9.32
C ALA A 125 5.64 22.06 8.57
N TRP A 126 5.49 20.86 9.14
CA TRP A 126 4.62 19.81 8.58
C TRP A 126 3.14 20.16 8.76
N ARG A 127 2.77 20.68 9.93
CA ARG A 127 1.39 21.08 10.24
C ARG A 127 0.92 22.23 9.34
N LEU A 128 1.73 23.27 9.19
CA LEU A 128 1.45 24.38 8.30
C LEU A 128 1.31 23.93 6.84
N ARG A 129 2.15 22.99 6.40
CA ARG A 129 2.04 22.43 5.05
C ARG A 129 0.76 21.60 4.89
N ALA A 130 0.39 20.80 5.88
CA ALA A 130 -0.86 20.04 5.88
C ALA A 130 -2.08 20.97 5.90
N GLN A 131 -2.06 22.06 6.67
CA GLN A 131 -3.11 23.07 6.72
C GLN A 131 -3.32 23.73 5.35
N ALA A 132 -2.24 24.19 4.70
CA ALA A 132 -2.33 24.78 3.36
C ALA A 132 -2.89 23.77 2.32
N ARG A 133 -2.54 22.49 2.46
CA ARG A 133 -3.10 21.42 1.61
C ARG A 133 -4.59 21.18 1.91
N PHE A 134 -5.00 21.21 3.18
CA PHE A 134 -6.40 21.07 3.57
C PHE A 134 -7.25 22.19 2.98
N GLU A 135 -6.85 23.45 3.15
CA GLU A 135 -7.52 24.63 2.59
C GLU A 135 -7.67 24.53 1.08
N GLU A 136 -6.58 24.23 0.36
CA GLU A 136 -6.62 24.05 -1.10
C GLU A 136 -7.61 22.95 -1.55
N LEU A 137 -7.70 21.85 -0.79
CA LEU A 137 -8.55 20.72 -1.17
C LEU A 137 -10.02 20.96 -0.81
N VAL A 138 -10.32 21.65 0.29
CA VAL A 138 -11.71 22.01 0.64
C VAL A 138 -12.31 22.95 -0.41
N ASP A 139 -11.52 23.90 -0.91
CA ASP A 139 -11.96 24.85 -1.93
C ASP A 139 -11.99 24.25 -3.34
N ARG A 140 -11.45 23.05 -3.55
CA ARG A 140 -11.38 22.42 -4.87
C ARG A 140 -12.73 21.77 -5.24
N PRO A 141 -13.32 22.09 -6.40
CA PRO A 141 -14.64 21.58 -6.79
C PRO A 141 -14.68 20.06 -7.03
N GLN A 142 -13.58 19.47 -7.52
CA GLN A 142 -13.47 18.02 -7.74
C GLN A 142 -12.00 17.57 -7.73
N PRO A 143 -11.70 16.29 -7.40
CA PRO A 143 -10.32 15.80 -7.35
C PRO A 143 -9.50 16.04 -8.62
N SER A 144 -10.14 15.97 -9.78
CA SER A 144 -9.54 16.18 -11.11
C SER A 144 -9.25 17.63 -11.45
N ALA A 145 -9.85 18.61 -10.75
CA ALA A 145 -9.65 20.05 -10.97
C ALA A 145 -8.32 20.57 -10.36
N ARG A 146 -7.27 19.75 -10.43
CA ARG A 146 -5.94 20.07 -9.94
C ARG A 146 -5.18 20.86 -11.00
N ALA A 147 -4.71 22.06 -10.65
CA ALA A 147 -3.95 22.91 -11.58
C ALA A 147 -2.56 22.33 -11.92
N THR A 148 -1.89 21.73 -10.95
CA THR A 148 -0.53 21.18 -11.11
C THR A 148 -0.38 19.84 -10.40
N PRO A 149 0.32 18.85 -11.00
CA PRO A 149 0.62 17.59 -10.34
C PRO A 149 1.31 17.80 -8.99
N LEU A 150 0.91 17.02 -7.98
CA LEU A 150 1.56 17.04 -6.68
C LEU A 150 2.94 16.41 -6.84
N ARG A 151 4.00 17.14 -6.52
CA ARG A 151 5.37 16.64 -6.55
C ARG A 151 5.95 16.53 -5.13
N PRO A 152 6.82 15.54 -4.86
CA PRO A 152 7.56 15.47 -3.61
C PRO A 152 8.25 16.80 -3.28
N ALA A 153 8.03 17.29 -2.07
CA ALA A 153 8.57 18.56 -1.59
C ALA A 153 8.77 18.50 -0.07
N ARG A 154 9.58 19.41 0.46
CA ARG A 154 9.83 19.50 1.90
C ARG A 154 8.55 19.69 2.70
N ASN A 155 8.46 18.93 3.80
CA ASN A 155 7.36 18.85 4.74
C ASN A 155 6.01 18.46 4.12
N LEU A 156 6.01 17.90 2.91
CA LEU A 156 4.80 17.51 2.21
C LEU A 156 4.42 16.08 2.56
N VAL A 157 3.14 15.89 2.87
CA VAL A 157 2.50 14.57 2.91
C VAL A 157 1.79 14.33 1.58
N ILE A 158 2.09 13.21 0.93
CA ILE A 158 1.45 12.77 -0.31
C ILE A 158 0.52 11.59 0.01
N PRO A 159 -0.81 11.78 -0.07
CA PRO A 159 -1.77 10.70 0.12
C PRO A 159 -1.82 9.80 -1.11
N LEU A 160 -1.74 8.50 -0.89
CA LEU A 160 -1.89 7.47 -1.91
C LEU A 160 -2.94 6.45 -1.45
N CYS A 161 -4.21 6.74 -1.75
CA CYS A 161 -5.28 5.78 -1.54
C CYS A 161 -5.23 4.71 -2.64
N MET A 162 -4.94 3.47 -2.27
CA MET A 162 -4.86 2.31 -3.16
C MET A 162 -6.27 1.84 -3.58
N GLU A 163 -6.41 1.28 -4.79
CA GLU A 163 -7.62 0.53 -5.16
C GLU A 163 -7.85 -0.64 -4.22
N LYS A 164 -9.10 -1.10 -4.05
CA LYS A 164 -9.66 -1.71 -2.82
C LYS A 164 -8.66 -2.41 -1.89
N MET A 165 -7.79 -3.28 -2.39
CA MET A 165 -6.61 -3.78 -1.68
C MET A 165 -5.38 -3.90 -2.59
N PHE A 166 -4.18 -3.71 -2.05
CA PHE A 166 -2.90 -3.93 -2.76
C PHE A 166 -2.83 -5.28 -3.51
N GLU A 167 -3.36 -6.35 -2.92
CA GLU A 167 -3.30 -7.71 -3.48
C GLU A 167 -4.01 -7.88 -4.82
N SER A 168 -4.85 -6.91 -5.23
CA SER A 168 -5.44 -6.89 -6.58
C SER A 168 -4.39 -6.88 -7.69
N LEU A 169 -3.21 -6.27 -7.46
CA LEU A 169 -2.06 -6.35 -8.38
C LEU A 169 -1.58 -7.79 -8.62
N LEU A 170 -1.80 -8.69 -7.64
CA LEU A 170 -1.34 -10.08 -7.69
C LEU A 170 -2.35 -11.00 -8.39
N THR A 171 -3.61 -10.56 -8.55
CA THR A 171 -4.69 -11.37 -9.14
C THR A 171 -4.93 -11.09 -10.62
N VAL A 172 -4.15 -10.20 -11.25
CA VAL A 172 -4.37 -9.77 -12.65
C VAL A 172 -4.30 -10.90 -13.68
N ASN A 173 -3.61 -12.01 -13.37
CA ASN A 173 -3.44 -13.12 -14.31
C ASN A 173 -3.27 -14.47 -13.58
N GLU A 174 -4.32 -15.30 -13.59
CA GLU A 174 -4.30 -16.64 -12.98
C GLU A 174 -3.16 -17.51 -13.53
N ALA A 175 -3.00 -17.53 -14.86
CA ALA A 175 -2.03 -18.41 -15.52
C ALA A 175 -0.60 -18.07 -15.11
N ALA A 176 -0.28 -16.80 -14.93
CA ALA A 176 1.01 -16.34 -14.44
C ALA A 176 1.24 -16.71 -12.96
N VAL A 177 0.21 -16.61 -12.10
CA VAL A 177 0.32 -17.09 -10.72
C VAL A 177 0.53 -18.61 -10.66
N ARG A 178 -0.16 -19.38 -11.51
CA ARG A 178 0.09 -20.82 -11.65
C ARG A 178 1.53 -21.11 -12.10
N ARG A 179 2.05 -20.37 -13.07
CA ARG A 179 3.46 -20.50 -13.52
C ARG A 179 4.44 -20.16 -12.40
N ALA A 180 4.22 -19.05 -11.69
CA ALA A 180 5.03 -18.65 -10.54
C ALA A 180 5.10 -19.75 -9.46
N LEU A 181 3.99 -20.44 -9.22
CA LEU A 181 3.91 -21.57 -8.30
C LEU A 181 4.41 -22.91 -8.90
N GLY A 182 4.82 -22.98 -10.18
CA GLY A 182 5.21 -24.24 -10.82
C GLY A 182 4.05 -25.22 -11.01
N LEU A 183 2.84 -24.69 -11.20
CA LEU A 183 1.57 -25.42 -11.34
C LEU A 183 0.94 -25.29 -12.73
N HIS A 184 1.69 -24.80 -13.71
CA HIS A 184 1.22 -24.65 -15.08
C HIS A 184 0.77 -26.00 -15.68
N GLY A 185 -0.40 -26.02 -16.31
CA GLY A 185 -0.98 -27.24 -16.89
C GLY A 185 -1.39 -28.32 -15.88
N ARG A 186 -1.28 -28.06 -14.57
CA ARG A 186 -1.60 -29.05 -13.52
C ARG A 186 -2.98 -28.79 -12.93
N TYR A 187 -3.75 -29.86 -12.77
CA TYR A 187 -4.94 -29.84 -11.94
C TYR A 187 -4.55 -29.66 -10.46
N VAL A 188 -5.23 -28.74 -9.77
CA VAL A 188 -4.96 -28.40 -8.37
C VAL A 188 -6.30 -28.37 -7.63
N PRO A 189 -6.60 -29.37 -6.78
CA PRO A 189 -7.85 -29.42 -6.03
C PRO A 189 -8.03 -28.18 -5.13
N GLY A 190 -9.21 -27.57 -5.18
CA GLY A 190 -9.54 -26.40 -4.36
C GLY A 190 -8.92 -25.09 -4.84
N TRP A 191 -8.34 -25.06 -6.04
CA TRP A 191 -7.89 -23.81 -6.67
C TRP A 191 -9.08 -22.86 -6.91
N PRO A 192 -8.95 -21.55 -6.66
CA PRO A 192 -10.03 -20.59 -6.89
C PRO A 192 -10.37 -20.49 -8.37
N GLY A 193 -11.63 -20.75 -8.72
CA GLY A 193 -12.14 -20.66 -10.10
C GLY A 193 -12.70 -19.28 -10.49
N HIS A 194 -12.71 -18.30 -9.59
CA HIS A 194 -13.23 -16.95 -9.80
C HIS A 194 -12.43 -15.90 -9.02
N GLY A 195 -12.62 -14.63 -9.35
CA GLY A 195 -11.96 -13.48 -8.72
C GLY A 195 -10.60 -13.08 -9.31
N TRP A 196 -10.07 -13.87 -10.26
CA TRP A 196 -8.89 -13.51 -11.04
C TRP A 196 -9.23 -12.37 -12.02
N GLY A 197 -8.45 -11.30 -12.00
CA GLY A 197 -8.65 -10.12 -12.84
C GLY A 197 -9.95 -9.33 -12.56
N ASP A 198 -10.73 -9.70 -11.54
CA ASP A 198 -11.97 -9.02 -11.21
C ASP A 198 -11.68 -7.73 -10.41
N PRO A 199 -11.92 -6.54 -10.97
CA PRO A 199 -11.71 -5.27 -10.26
C PRO A 199 -12.68 -5.08 -9.08
N ASN A 200 -13.75 -5.88 -9.01
CA ASN A 200 -14.76 -5.79 -7.96
C ASN A 200 -14.53 -6.75 -6.79
N GLU A 201 -13.56 -7.67 -6.87
CA GLU A 201 -13.23 -8.58 -5.79
C GLU A 201 -12.84 -7.79 -4.53
N ARG A 202 -13.54 -8.07 -3.42
CA ARG A 202 -13.45 -7.30 -2.18
C ARG A 202 -12.34 -7.80 -1.26
N SER A 203 -11.93 -9.05 -1.40
CA SER A 203 -10.86 -9.66 -0.60
C SER A 203 -9.97 -10.55 -1.48
N PRO A 204 -9.24 -9.97 -2.44
CA PRO A 204 -8.34 -10.73 -3.33
C PRO A 204 -7.26 -11.49 -2.54
N ASP A 205 -6.85 -10.95 -1.39
CA ASP A 205 -5.90 -11.54 -0.45
C ASP A 205 -6.37 -12.89 0.12
N ASN A 206 -7.63 -13.00 0.59
CA ASN A 206 -8.15 -14.21 1.23
C ASN A 206 -8.92 -15.11 0.26
N ARG A 207 -9.72 -14.53 -0.65
CA ARG A 207 -10.62 -15.28 -1.53
C ARG A 207 -9.95 -15.83 -2.77
N VAL A 208 -8.89 -15.19 -3.24
CA VAL A 208 -8.18 -15.58 -4.46
C VAL A 208 -6.78 -16.07 -4.12
N ILE A 209 -5.86 -15.18 -3.76
CA ILE A 209 -4.45 -15.52 -3.52
C ILE A 209 -4.29 -16.47 -2.33
N GLY A 210 -4.97 -16.19 -1.22
CA GLY A 210 -4.95 -17.03 -0.02
C GLY A 210 -5.46 -18.45 -0.29
N LYS A 211 -6.56 -18.60 -1.05
CA LYS A 211 -7.05 -19.91 -1.49
C LYS A 211 -6.09 -20.60 -2.45
N ALA A 212 -5.49 -19.89 -3.40
CA ALA A 212 -4.52 -20.44 -4.33
C ALA A 212 -3.27 -21.00 -3.61
N ILE A 213 -2.72 -20.23 -2.66
CA ILE A 213 -1.58 -20.67 -1.83
C ILE A 213 -1.98 -21.86 -0.95
N LEU A 214 -3.16 -21.85 -0.35
CA LEU A 214 -3.66 -22.96 0.46
C LEU A 214 -3.80 -24.24 -0.39
N ALA A 215 -4.41 -24.13 -1.58
CA ALA A 215 -4.55 -25.26 -2.50
C ALA A 215 -3.18 -25.82 -2.94
N ALA A 216 -2.25 -24.93 -3.32
CA ALA A 216 -0.88 -25.31 -3.65
C ALA A 216 -0.13 -25.97 -2.47
N SER A 217 -0.40 -25.54 -1.23
CA SER A 217 0.24 -26.12 -0.03
C SER A 217 -0.19 -27.57 0.27
N ARG A 218 -1.39 -27.95 -0.19
CA ARG A 218 -1.96 -29.29 -0.04
C ARG A 218 -1.43 -30.28 -1.08
N MET A 219 -0.81 -29.79 -2.16
CA MET A 219 -0.24 -30.64 -3.21
C MET A 219 0.84 -31.58 -2.68
N ARG A 220 0.93 -32.76 -3.31
CA ARG A 220 1.99 -33.75 -3.11
C ARG A 220 2.59 -34.13 -4.47
N PRO A 221 3.93 -34.06 -4.64
CA PRO A 221 4.92 -33.53 -3.71
C PRO A 221 4.75 -32.03 -3.44
N LYS A 222 5.27 -31.55 -2.29
CA LYS A 222 5.12 -30.14 -1.89
C LYS A 222 5.79 -29.21 -2.91
N VAL A 223 5.05 -28.22 -3.40
CA VAL A 223 5.52 -27.22 -4.37
C VAL A 223 6.74 -26.46 -3.84
N ALA A 224 7.74 -26.22 -4.69
CA ALA A 224 9.00 -25.55 -4.31
C ALA A 224 8.76 -24.13 -3.76
N ALA A 225 7.88 -23.35 -4.40
CA ALA A 225 7.49 -22.01 -3.94
C ALA A 225 6.95 -22.03 -2.49
N ILE A 226 6.11 -23.02 -2.14
CA ILE A 226 5.56 -23.16 -0.79
C ILE A 226 6.66 -23.43 0.24
N ARG A 227 7.70 -24.20 -0.12
CA ARG A 227 8.86 -24.42 0.76
C ARG A 227 9.72 -23.17 0.91
N ARG A 228 9.90 -22.43 -0.19
CA ARG A 228 10.78 -21.26 -0.26
C ARG A 228 10.22 -20.06 0.50
N VAL A 229 8.95 -19.75 0.30
CA VAL A 229 8.30 -18.60 0.96
C VAL A 229 7.82 -18.97 2.35
N GLY A 230 7.23 -20.16 2.51
CA GLY A 230 6.66 -20.60 3.78
C GLY A 230 5.41 -19.80 4.20
N GLY A 231 4.75 -20.28 5.26
CA GLY A 231 3.56 -19.62 5.81
C GLY A 231 2.36 -19.56 4.85
N THR A 232 1.40 -18.71 5.21
CA THR A 232 0.17 -18.41 4.45
C THR A 232 0.10 -16.92 4.14
N MET A 233 -0.87 -16.48 3.33
CA MET A 233 -1.12 -15.03 3.16
C MET A 233 -1.38 -14.30 4.48
N ARG A 234 -1.96 -14.98 5.47
CA ARG A 234 -2.20 -14.40 6.80
C ARG A 234 -0.92 -14.22 7.62
N THR A 235 0.03 -15.15 7.50
CA THR A 235 1.21 -15.21 8.37
C THR A 235 2.50 -14.71 7.71
N ASN A 236 2.53 -14.59 6.39
CA ASN A 236 3.68 -14.10 5.63
C ASN A 236 3.22 -13.31 4.39
N LYS A 237 2.35 -12.32 4.60
CA LYS A 237 1.75 -11.52 3.53
C LYS A 237 2.80 -10.85 2.65
N HIS A 238 3.79 -10.20 3.26
CA HIS A 238 4.83 -9.46 2.54
C HIS A 238 5.76 -10.38 1.75
N GLY A 239 6.12 -11.56 2.28
CA GLY A 239 6.94 -12.52 1.56
C GLY A 239 6.22 -13.12 0.35
N TRP A 240 4.92 -13.44 0.50
CA TRP A 240 4.10 -13.88 -0.63
C TRP A 240 3.88 -12.76 -1.65
N GLY A 241 3.64 -11.52 -1.19
CA GLY A 241 3.52 -10.34 -2.04
C GLY A 241 4.78 -10.09 -2.86
N GLU A 242 5.97 -10.10 -2.24
CA GLU A 242 7.25 -9.91 -2.95
C GLU A 242 7.47 -11.01 -3.98
N PHE A 243 7.26 -12.27 -3.59
CA PHE A 243 7.47 -13.41 -4.46
C PHE A 243 6.58 -13.35 -5.70
N LEU A 244 5.27 -13.19 -5.50
CA LEU A 244 4.30 -13.19 -6.58
C LEU A 244 4.48 -11.97 -7.46
N LEU A 245 4.62 -10.77 -6.88
CA LEU A 245 4.80 -9.56 -7.68
C LEU A 245 6.03 -9.64 -8.56
N ARG A 246 7.15 -10.11 -8.02
CA ARG A 246 8.38 -10.32 -8.80
C ARG A 246 8.13 -11.27 -9.96
N SER A 247 7.55 -12.45 -9.69
CA SER A 247 7.26 -13.43 -10.73
C SER A 247 6.29 -12.92 -11.78
N LEU A 248 5.32 -12.09 -11.42
CA LEU A 248 4.38 -11.48 -12.36
C LEU A 248 5.05 -10.41 -13.23
N LEU A 249 5.93 -9.59 -12.64
CA LEU A 249 6.68 -8.56 -13.37
C LEU A 249 7.71 -9.17 -14.35
N ASP A 250 8.30 -10.31 -13.99
CA ASP A 250 9.23 -11.06 -14.85
C ASP A 250 8.52 -11.87 -15.94
N ASP A 251 7.19 -12.07 -15.84
CA ASP A 251 6.39 -12.83 -16.80
C ASP A 251 5.99 -11.95 -18.00
N PRO A 252 6.32 -12.33 -19.25
CA PRO A 252 6.05 -11.49 -20.43
C PRO A 252 4.57 -11.18 -20.66
N LEU A 253 3.65 -12.01 -20.17
CA LEU A 253 2.20 -11.85 -20.35
C LEU A 253 1.56 -11.11 -19.18
N ALA A 254 2.05 -11.30 -17.94
CA ALA A 254 1.51 -10.63 -16.77
C ALA A 254 2.19 -9.30 -16.45
N GLY A 255 3.46 -9.12 -16.80
CA GLY A 255 4.22 -7.90 -16.51
C GLY A 255 3.54 -6.64 -17.04
N PRO A 256 3.10 -6.59 -18.31
CA PRO A 256 2.31 -5.48 -18.83
C PRO A 256 1.01 -5.24 -18.05
N LEU A 257 0.27 -6.31 -17.73
CA LEU A 257 -0.99 -6.22 -16.97
C LEU A 257 -0.78 -5.64 -15.56
N VAL A 258 0.33 -5.97 -14.90
CA VAL A 258 0.69 -5.38 -13.60
C VAL A 258 0.99 -3.89 -13.74
N ARG A 259 1.72 -3.48 -14.78
CA ARG A 259 2.08 -2.07 -15.03
C ARG A 259 0.89 -1.20 -15.42
N ASP A 260 -0.08 -1.79 -16.13
CA ASP A 260 -1.30 -1.13 -16.57
C ASP A 260 -2.44 -1.21 -15.54
N HIS A 261 -2.23 -1.94 -14.44
CA HIS A 261 -3.18 -2.00 -13.35
C HIS A 261 -3.40 -0.60 -12.73
N THR A 262 -4.62 -0.30 -12.32
CA THR A 262 -5.01 1.03 -11.81
C THR A 262 -4.14 1.50 -10.64
N ILE A 263 -3.72 0.59 -9.75
CA ILE A 263 -2.77 0.91 -8.66
C ILE A 263 -1.41 1.37 -9.22
N ALA A 264 -0.86 0.66 -10.20
CA ALA A 264 0.43 0.98 -10.80
C ALA A 264 0.38 2.29 -11.61
N VAL A 265 -0.70 2.51 -12.35
CA VAL A 265 -0.97 3.79 -13.03
C VAL A 265 -1.01 4.93 -12.01
N ARG A 266 -1.77 4.77 -10.92
CA ARG A 266 -1.87 5.80 -9.88
C ARG A 266 -0.53 6.10 -9.21
N LEU A 267 0.24 5.06 -8.89
CA LEU A 267 1.58 5.21 -8.35
C LEU A 267 2.47 6.06 -9.26
N ARG A 268 2.49 5.76 -10.56
CA ARG A 268 3.26 6.55 -11.55
C ARG A 268 2.77 7.98 -11.66
N GLU A 269 1.46 8.21 -11.74
CA GLU A 269 0.91 9.58 -11.85
C GLU A 269 1.12 10.43 -10.60
N THR A 270 1.28 9.79 -9.43
CA THR A 270 1.43 10.47 -8.14
C THR A 270 2.90 10.69 -7.77
N LEU A 271 3.80 9.78 -8.17
CA LEU A 271 5.17 9.73 -7.68
C LEU A 271 6.24 9.64 -8.79
N GLY A 272 5.87 9.39 -10.04
CA GLY A 272 6.78 9.29 -11.19
C GLY A 272 7.01 10.58 -11.96
#